data_AF-A0A090U314-F1
#
_entry.id   AF-A0A090U314-F1
#
_cell.length_a   1.000
_cell.length_b   1.000
_cell.length_c   1.000
_cell.angle_alpha   90.00
_cell.angle_beta   90.00
_cell.angle_gamma   90.00
#
_symmetry.space_group_name_H-M   'P 1'
#
loop_
_entity.id
_entity.type
_entity.pdbx_description
1 polymer ?
#
loop_
_entity_poly.entity_id
_entity_poly.type
_entity_poly.pdbx_seq_one_letter_code
_entity_poly.pdbx_strand_id
1 'polypeptide(L)' 'MTEDNLNEWAVRKDGGQFDSFTGATITPRAVVKAVKNTVEYVNNNRDSILNQPRNCGGE' A
#
# COMPACT_ATOMS: atom_id res chain seq x y z
N MET A 1 -6.93 -5.23 0.42
CA MET A 1 -7.80 -4.12 0.00
C MET A 1 -8.99 -4.74 -0.71
N THR A 2 -10.19 -4.43 -0.24
CA THR A 2 -11.48 -4.85 -0.81
C THR A 2 -12.20 -3.59 -1.28
N GLU A 3 -13.25 -3.72 -2.08
CA GLU A 3 -14.04 -2.56 -2.52
C GLU A 3 -14.55 -1.74 -1.32
N ASP A 4 -14.98 -2.42 -0.26
CA ASP A 4 -15.54 -1.80 0.95
C ASP A 4 -14.54 -0.92 1.72
N ASN A 5 -13.24 -1.26 1.73
CA ASN A 5 -12.24 -0.55 2.53
C ASN A 5 -11.39 0.46 1.73
N LEU A 6 -11.66 0.68 0.45
CA LEU A 6 -10.89 1.59 -0.42
C LEU A 6 -10.76 3.01 0.15
N ASN A 7 -11.82 3.49 0.78
CA ASN A 7 -11.91 4.85 1.34
C ASN A 7 -11.15 5.00 2.67
N GLU A 8 -10.84 3.89 3.35
CA GLU A 8 -10.10 3.91 4.61
C GLU A 8 -8.60 4.17 4.41
N TRP A 9 -8.08 3.95 3.19
CA TRP A 9 -6.69 4.15 2.77
C TRP A 9 -6.34 5.62 2.51
N ALA A 10 -6.58 6.46 3.50
CA ALA A 10 -6.19 7.87 3.52
C ALA A 10 -5.82 8.31 4.94
N VAL A 11 -5.19 9.48 5.08
CA VAL A 11 -4.97 10.05 6.41
C VAL A 11 -6.32 10.47 7.03
N ARG A 12 -6.42 10.49 8.37
CA ARG A 12 -7.66 10.86 9.09
C ARG A 12 -8.19 12.23 8.70
N LYS A 13 -7.31 13.19 8.41
CA LYS A 13 -7.69 14.53 7.91
C LYS A 13 -8.39 14.49 6.54
N ASP A 14 -8.16 13.45 5.76
CA ASP A 14 -8.72 13.25 4.43
C ASP A 14 -9.84 12.17 4.47
N GLY A 15 -10.30 11.77 5.66
CA GLY A 15 -11.42 10.83 5.88
C GLY A 15 -11.04 9.36 6.01
N GLY A 16 -9.75 9.02 6.01
CA GLY A 16 -9.29 7.63 6.20
C GLY A 16 -8.92 7.29 7.65
N GLN A 17 -8.18 6.20 7.83
CA GLN A 17 -7.87 5.66 9.17
C GLN A 17 -6.46 5.99 9.68
N PHE A 18 -5.58 6.53 8.82
CA PHE A 18 -4.16 6.68 9.11
C PHE A 18 -3.82 8.02 9.77
N ASP A 19 -3.00 8.00 10.82
CA ASP A 19 -2.58 9.24 11.48
C ASP A 19 -1.54 10.01 10.66
N SER A 20 -1.66 11.34 10.65
CA SER A 20 -0.63 12.25 10.14
C SER A 20 0.09 12.94 11.30
N PHE A 21 1.41 13.05 11.24
CA PHE A 21 2.15 13.89 12.18
C PHE A 21 1.96 15.38 11.88
N THR A 22 1.96 16.22 12.92
CA THR A 22 1.97 17.67 12.76
C THR A 22 3.27 18.13 12.08
N GLY A 23 3.19 19.09 11.16
CA GLY A 23 4.35 19.59 10.41
C GLY A 23 4.84 18.71 9.25
N ALA A 24 4.33 17.49 9.09
CA ALA A 24 4.69 16.60 7.99
C ALA A 24 3.43 16.04 7.33
N THR A 25 2.67 16.85 6.59
CA THR A 25 1.41 16.40 5.97
C THR A 25 1.62 15.72 4.61
N ILE A 26 2.72 16.00 3.91
CA ILE A 26 3.02 15.41 2.59
C ILE A 26 3.50 13.96 2.73
N THR A 27 4.42 13.70 3.65
CA THR A 27 5.02 12.37 3.88
C THR A 27 4.00 11.26 4.19
N PRO A 28 3.08 11.39 5.18
CA PRO A 28 2.14 10.33 5.51
C PRO A 28 1.15 10.06 4.37
N ARG A 29 0.72 11.09 3.63
CA ARG A 29 -0.11 10.90 2.43
C ARG A 29 0.61 10.10 1.35
N ALA A 30 1.88 10.44 1.09
CA ALA A 30 2.69 9.73 0.11
C ALA A 30 2.89 8.26 0.50
N VAL A 31 3.17 7.99 1.78
CA VAL A 31 3.33 6.62 2.30
C VAL A 31 2.04 5.82 2.19
N VAL A 32 0.90 6.36 2.66
CA VAL A 32 -0.40 5.66 2.58
C VAL A 32 -0.76 5.35 1.12
N LYS A 33 -0.55 6.31 0.21
CA LYS A 33 -0.77 6.11 -1.23
C LYS A 33 0.14 5.02 -1.80
N ALA A 34 1.42 5.02 -1.46
CA ALA A 34 2.36 4.02 -1.94
C ALA A 34 1.97 2.61 -1.47
N VAL A 35 1.62 2.43 -0.20
CA VAL A 35 1.19 1.13 0.33
C VAL A 35 -0.12 0.68 -0.33
N LYS A 36 -1.10 1.58 -0.50
CA LYS A 36 -2.35 1.29 -1.21
C LYS A 36 -2.08 0.73 -2.60
N ASN A 37 -1.25 1.43 -3.39
CA ASN A 37 -0.90 1.03 -4.75
C ASN A 37 -0.17 -0.33 -4.78
N THR A 38 0.72 -0.59 -3.81
CA THR A 38 1.42 -1.88 -3.70
C THR A 38 0.45 -3.01 -3.41
N VAL A 39 -0.50 -2.82 -2.50
CA VAL A 39 -1.52 -3.83 -2.20
C VAL A 39 -2.38 -4.11 -3.42
N GLU A 40 -2.79 -3.09 -4.16
CA GLU A 40 -3.52 -3.23 -5.43
C GLU A 40 -2.71 -4.01 -6.46
N TYR A 41 -1.44 -3.67 -6.64
CA TYR A 41 -0.55 -4.38 -7.55
C TYR A 41 -0.44 -5.86 -7.17
N VAL A 42 -0.23 -6.17 -5.89
CA VAL A 42 -0.11 -7.55 -5.42
C VAL A 42 -1.43 -8.31 -5.60
N ASN A 43 -2.58 -7.69 -5.34
CA ASN A 43 -3.89 -8.29 -5.60
C ASN A 43 -4.05 -8.68 -7.08
N ASN A 44 -3.64 -7.81 -8.00
CA ASN A 44 -3.78 -8.01 -9.44
C ASN A 44 -2.72 -8.96 -10.05
N ASN A 45 -1.56 -9.08 -9.41
CA ASN A 45 -0.41 -9.82 -9.95
C ASN A 45 0.03 -10.98 -9.06
N ARG A 46 -0.82 -11.41 -8.12
CA ARG A 46 -0.48 -12.38 -7.08
C ARG A 46 0.18 -13.64 -7.62
N ASP A 47 -0.43 -14.27 -8.61
CA ASP A 47 0.07 -15.52 -9.18
C ASP A 47 1.40 -15.33 -9.91
N SER A 48 1.53 -14.22 -10.66
CA SER A 48 2.78 -13.87 -11.33
C SER A 48 3.93 -13.72 -10.34
N ILE A 49 3.72 -12.96 -9.26
CA ILE A 49 4.71 -12.74 -8.19
C ILE A 49 5.09 -14.07 -7.52
N LEU A 50 4.11 -14.92 -7.21
CA LEU A 50 4.35 -16.18 -6.49
C LEU A 50 5.00 -17.26 -7.36
N ASN A 51 4.76 -17.24 -8.68
CA ASN A 51 5.33 -18.16 -9.65
C ASN A 51 6.73 -17.75 -10.14
N GLN A 52 7.26 -16.62 -9.67
CA GLN A 52 8.64 -16.24 -9.98
C GLN A 52 9.61 -17.29 -9.42
N PRO A 53 10.68 -17.63 -10.17
CA PRO A 53 11.68 -18.55 -9.70
C PRO A 53 12.29 -18.00 -8.41
N ARG A 54 12.23 -18.78 -7.33
CA ARG A 54 12.81 -18.39 -6.04
C ARG A 54 14.31 -18.61 -6.08
N ASN A 55 15.02 -17.72 -6.75
CA ASN A 55 16.47 -17.67 -6.85
C ASN A 55 17.13 -17.07 -5.59
N CYS A 56 16.57 -17.33 -4.40
CA CYS A 56 17.20 -17.01 -3.14
C CYS A 56 18.35 -17.99 -2.86
N GLY A 57 19.49 -17.73 -3.50
CA GLY A 57 20.75 -18.45 -3.35
C GLY A 57 21.71 -18.02 -4.44
N GLY A 58 22.63 -17.12 -4.11
CA GLY A 58 23.79 -16.85 -4.96
C GLY A 58 24.65 -18.09 -5.09
N GLU A 59 25.21 -18.29 -6.26
CA GLU A 59 26.33 -19.22 -6.47
C GLU A 59 27.55 -18.79 -5.64
#